data_AF-A0A497F987-F1
#
_entry.id   AF-A0A497F987-F1
#
_cell.length_a   1.000
_cell.length_b   1.000
_cell.length_c   1.000
_cell.angle_alpha   90.00
_cell.angle_beta   90.00
_cell.angle_gamma   90.00
#
_symmetry.space_group_name_H-M   'P 1'
#
loop_
_entity.id
_entity.type
_entity.pdbx_description
1 polymer ?
#
loop_
_entity_poly.entity_id
_entity_poly.type
_entity_poly.pdbx_seq_one_letter_code
_entity_poly.pdbx_strand_id
1 'polypeptide(L)'
;MIDLSKAGKNNTVDIYICPICGKTFSKESSLAHHITRAHGTYKLIVDAGKFITRLEKVERTLARVERAVSQLLEQIKTLNGKLEEVSTSISELQKQLQEVPQITVMAPKVTLVTQEAKALKTELATSIKRLDLHSADTIEIPDYILDNPWLKVLQQKPREGNLNS
;
A
#
# COMPACT_ATOMS: atom_id res chain seq x y z
N MET A 1 63.99 67.74 21.26
CA MET A 1 63.30 67.01 20.19
C MET A 1 63.46 65.52 20.50
N ILE A 2 62.39 64.85 20.95
CA ILE A 2 62.38 63.43 21.30
C ILE A 2 61.63 62.71 20.18
N ASP A 3 62.33 61.83 19.48
CA ASP A 3 61.84 61.10 18.31
C ASP A 3 61.05 59.85 18.78
N LEU A 4 59.74 59.83 18.50
CA LEU A 4 58.77 58.82 18.95
C LEU A 4 58.41 57.81 17.83
N SER A 5 59.38 57.43 17.00
CA SER A 5 59.17 56.64 15.78
C SER A 5 59.40 55.13 15.94
N LYS A 6 58.87 54.49 17.01
CA LYS A 6 58.83 53.02 17.13
C LYS A 6 57.41 52.54 17.47
N ALA A 7 56.53 52.61 16.47
CA ALA A 7 55.25 51.92 16.50
C ALA A 7 55.49 50.40 16.53
N GLY A 8 55.24 49.78 17.68
CA GLY A 8 55.23 48.33 17.82
C GLY A 8 54.16 47.73 16.92
N LYS A 9 54.56 46.84 16.01
CA LYS A 9 53.62 46.00 15.26
C LYS A 9 52.90 45.11 16.25
N ASN A 10 51.65 45.43 16.57
CA ASN A 10 50.77 44.55 17.32
C ASN A 10 50.64 43.26 16.51
N ASN A 11 51.34 42.22 16.98
CA ASN A 11 51.36 40.89 16.39
C ASN A 11 50.01 40.24 16.69
N THR A 12 49.00 40.54 15.88
CA THR A 12 47.72 39.82 15.89
C THR A 12 48.03 38.41 15.43
N VAL A 13 48.24 37.50 16.38
CA VAL A 13 48.51 36.10 16.09
C VAL A 13 47.22 35.51 15.53
N ASP A 14 47.20 35.29 14.22
CA ASP A 14 46.10 34.59 13.57
C ASP A 14 46.09 33.14 14.08
N ILE A 15 44.95 32.74 14.67
CA ILE A 15 44.74 31.40 15.21
C ILE A 15 43.92 30.60 14.19
N TYR A 16 44.44 29.44 13.80
CA TYR A 16 43.81 28.53 12.84
C TYR A 16 43.19 27.35 13.57
N ILE A 17 41.90 27.09 13.36
CA ILE A 17 41.16 26.05 14.08
C ILE A 17 40.81 24.90 13.13
N CYS A 18 41.06 23.66 13.54
CA CYS A 18 40.67 22.49 12.76
C CYS A 18 39.14 22.31 12.78
N PRO A 19 38.46 22.24 11.62
CA PRO A 19 37.00 22.11 11.56
C PRO A 19 36.51 20.73 12.01
N ILE A 20 37.39 19.72 12.06
CA ILE A 20 37.02 18.33 12.37
C ILE A 20 37.10 18.06 13.88
N CYS A 21 38.14 18.57 14.56
CA CYS A 21 38.35 18.29 15.98
C CYS A 21 38.47 19.53 16.88
N GLY A 22 38.34 20.74 16.34
CA GLY A 22 38.37 22.00 17.10
C GLY A 22 39.73 22.41 17.66
N LYS A 23 40.81 21.66 17.38
CA LYS A 23 42.16 22.03 17.84
C LYS A 23 42.64 23.32 17.18
N THR A 24 43.28 24.18 17.95
CA THR A 24 43.83 25.46 17.49
C THR A 24 45.32 25.34 17.19
N PHE A 25 45.79 26.09 16.19
CA PHE A 25 47.15 26.09 15.68
C PHE A 25 47.58 27.53 15.42
N SER A 26 48.85 27.84 15.70
CA SER A 26 49.42 29.17 15.48
C SER A 26 49.92 29.40 14.05
N LYS A 27 49.83 28.39 13.18
CA LYS A 27 50.28 28.42 11.79
C LYS A 27 49.38 27.55 10.93
N GLU A 28 49.06 28.04 9.74
CA GLU A 28 48.29 27.32 8.73
C GLU A 28 48.93 25.97 8.33
N SER A 29 50.26 25.94 8.15
CA SER A 29 50.99 24.71 7.80
C SER A 29 50.88 23.60 8.85
N SER A 30 50.76 23.97 10.13
CA SER A 30 50.56 23.03 11.23
C SER A 30 49.14 22.47 11.23
N LEU A 31 48.15 23.30 10.91
CA LEU A 31 46.78 22.85 10.71
C LEU A 31 46.68 21.89 9.51
N ALA A 32 47.29 22.21 8.37
CA ALA A 32 47.30 21.35 7.19
C ALA A 32 47.93 19.97 7.49
N HIS A 33 49.08 19.94 8.17
CA HIS A 33 49.76 18.70 8.57
C HIS A 33 48.96 17.90 9.60
N HIS A 34 48.24 18.58 10.48
CA HIS A 34 47.32 17.94 11.40
C HIS A 34 46.15 17.28 10.65
N ILE A 35 45.51 17.99 9.71
CA ILE A 35 44.41 17.44 8.91
C ILE A 35 44.89 16.22 8.13
N THR A 36 46.06 16.27 7.49
CA THR A 36 46.57 15.13 6.71
C THR A 36 46.89 13.91 7.56
N ARG A 37 47.48 14.07 8.75
CA ARG A 37 47.88 12.95 9.61
C ARG A 37 46.79 12.41 10.52
N ALA A 38 46.01 13.30 11.14
CA ALA A 38 44.98 12.92 12.11
C ALA A 38 43.63 12.66 11.44
N HIS A 39 43.37 13.32 10.31
CA HIS A 39 42.09 13.24 9.60
C HIS A 39 42.20 12.68 8.18
N GLY A 40 43.43 12.39 7.69
CA GLY A 40 43.66 11.55 6.51
C GLY A 40 42.99 12.05 5.23
N THR A 41 43.55 13.07 4.59
CA THR A 41 42.99 13.66 3.35
C THR A 41 43.05 12.76 2.11
N TYR A 42 43.76 11.63 2.12
CA TYR A 42 43.89 10.76 0.93
C TYR A 42 42.74 9.77 0.73
N LYS A 43 41.96 9.47 1.78
CA LYS A 43 40.82 8.54 1.65
C LYS A 43 39.62 9.18 0.94
N LEU A 44 39.47 10.50 1.05
CA LEU A 44 38.35 11.24 0.45
C LEU A 44 38.48 11.38 -1.07
N ILE A 45 39.70 11.50 -1.61
CA ILE A 45 39.93 11.60 -3.07
C ILE A 45 39.77 10.23 -3.75
N VAL A 46 40.30 9.16 -3.13
CA VAL A 46 40.17 7.79 -3.67
C VAL A 46 38.73 7.28 -3.60
N ASP A 47 37.97 7.69 -2.58
CA ASP A 47 36.55 7.36 -2.50
C ASP A 47 35.68 8.28 -3.38
N ALA A 48 36.18 9.42 -3.89
CA ALA A 48 35.41 10.29 -4.78
C ALA A 48 34.90 9.55 -6.04
N GLY A 49 35.72 8.68 -6.64
CA GLY A 49 35.29 7.84 -7.77
C GLY A 49 34.16 6.86 -7.40
N LYS A 50 34.20 6.30 -6.18
CA LYS A 50 33.09 5.45 -5.67
C LYS A 50 31.84 6.27 -5.39
N PHE A 51 31.99 7.51 -4.93
CA PHE A 51 30.84 8.42 -4.75
C PHE A 51 30.21 8.80 -6.08
N ILE A 52 31.02 9.13 -7.11
CA ILE A 52 30.53 9.45 -8.46
C ILE A 52 29.75 8.27 -9.04
N THR A 53 30.31 7.05 -9.03
CA THR A 53 29.61 5.86 -9.55
C THR A 53 28.32 5.54 -8.78
N ARG A 54 28.28 5.80 -7.47
CA ARG A 54 27.05 5.69 -6.67
C ARG A 54 26.04 6.77 -7.03
N LEU A 55 26.47 8.01 -7.21
CA LEU A 55 25.61 9.13 -7.63
C LEU A 55 25.00 8.87 -9.00
N GLU A 56 25.81 8.45 -9.99
CA GLU A 56 25.30 8.07 -11.31
C GLU A 56 24.28 6.92 -11.24
N LYS A 57 24.50 5.96 -10.33
CA LYS A 57 23.52 4.87 -10.11
C LYS A 57 22.22 5.43 -9.56
N VAL A 58 22.28 6.34 -8.60
CA VAL A 58 21.11 7.02 -8.03
C VAL A 58 20.39 7.82 -9.10
N GLU A 59 21.10 8.60 -9.91
CA GLU A 59 20.51 9.37 -11.03
C GLU A 59 19.81 8.46 -12.04
N ARG A 60 20.43 7.33 -12.43
CA ARG A 60 19.79 6.34 -13.30
C ARG A 60 18.53 5.74 -12.67
N THR A 61 18.54 5.47 -11.37
CA THR A 61 17.34 4.97 -10.68
C THR A 61 16.24 6.03 -10.60
N LEU A 62 16.61 7.29 -10.33
CA LEU A 62 15.67 8.41 -10.31
C LEU A 62 15.00 8.58 -11.68
N ALA A 63 15.77 8.60 -12.76
CA ALA A 63 15.24 8.69 -14.14
C ALA A 63 14.35 7.49 -14.53
N ARG A 64 14.53 6.31 -13.91
CA ARG A 64 13.64 5.16 -14.11
C ARG A 64 12.34 5.34 -13.34
N VAL A 65 12.42 5.82 -12.09
CA VAL A 65 11.25 6.10 -11.25
C VAL A 65 10.41 7.21 -11.88
N GLU A 66 11.02 8.29 -12.35
CA GLU A 66 10.33 9.39 -13.03
C GLU A 66 9.54 8.89 -14.24
N ARG A 67 10.15 8.07 -15.11
CA ARG A 67 9.44 7.46 -16.25
C ARG A 67 8.28 6.57 -15.81
N ALA A 68 8.47 5.76 -14.76
CA ALA A 68 7.40 4.90 -14.24
C ALA A 68 6.24 5.73 -13.68
N VAL A 69 6.53 6.81 -12.96
CA VAL A 69 5.51 7.75 -12.46
C VAL A 69 4.76 8.39 -13.62
N SER A 70 5.45 8.86 -14.67
CA SER A 70 4.78 9.42 -15.86
C SER A 70 3.85 8.41 -16.54
N GLN A 71 4.27 7.14 -16.66
CA GLN A 71 3.43 6.07 -17.21
C GLN A 71 2.18 5.82 -16.36
N LEU A 72 2.34 5.76 -15.03
CA LEU A 72 1.21 5.57 -14.11
C LEU A 72 0.22 6.74 -14.18
N LEU A 73 0.71 7.97 -14.29
CA LEU A 73 -0.16 9.15 -14.45
C LEU A 73 -1.01 9.07 -15.73
N GLU A 74 -0.43 8.62 -16.85
CA GLU A 74 -1.19 8.45 -18.10
C GLU A 74 -2.20 7.30 -18.01
N GLN A 75 -1.87 6.22 -17.30
CA GLN A 75 -2.80 5.13 -17.02
C GLN A 75 -3.99 5.61 -16.16
N ILE A 76 -3.73 6.37 -15.10
CA ILE A 76 -4.78 6.96 -14.26
C ILE A 76 -5.69 7.85 -15.09
N LYS A 77 -5.11 8.70 -15.95
CA LYS A 77 -5.88 9.55 -16.86
C LYS A 77 -6.78 8.75 -17.80
N THR A 78 -6.25 7.66 -18.37
CA THR A 78 -7.02 6.75 -19.24
C THR A 78 -8.16 6.07 -18.47
N LEU A 79 -7.91 5.59 -17.25
CA LEU A 79 -8.91 4.96 -16.40
C LEU A 79 -10.02 5.93 -16.00
N ASN A 80 -9.66 7.17 -15.66
CA ASN A 80 -10.64 8.22 -15.36
C ASN A 80 -11.54 8.49 -16.56
N GLY A 81 -10.99 8.56 -17.79
CA GLY A 81 -11.80 8.70 -19.00
C GLY A 81 -12.82 7.57 -19.19
N LYS A 82 -12.39 6.31 -18.96
CA LYS A 82 -13.30 5.14 -19.01
C LYS A 82 -14.36 5.18 -17.90
N LEU A 83 -14.00 5.65 -16.71
CA LEU A 83 -14.94 5.77 -15.59
C LEU A 83 -16.05 6.78 -15.91
N GLU A 84 -15.71 7.91 -16.53
CA GLU A 84 -16.69 8.90 -16.99
C GLU A 84 -17.63 8.32 -18.06
N GLU A 85 -17.11 7.52 -19.01
CA GLU A 85 -17.92 6.84 -20.03
C GLU A 85 -18.91 5.82 -19.41
N VAL A 86 -18.47 5.08 -18.40
CA VAL A 86 -19.36 4.17 -17.66
C VAL A 86 -20.40 4.96 -16.86
N SER A 87 -20.02 6.07 -16.25
CA SER A 87 -20.92 6.96 -15.50
C SER A 87 -22.04 7.53 -16.37
N THR A 88 -21.71 7.98 -17.59
CA THR A 88 -22.71 8.46 -18.56
C THR A 88 -23.63 7.33 -19.04
N SER A 89 -23.09 6.14 -19.31
CA SER A 89 -23.87 4.95 -19.68
C SER A 89 -24.86 4.54 -18.58
N ILE A 90 -24.44 4.56 -17.32
CA ILE A 90 -25.32 4.29 -16.17
C ILE A 90 -26.44 5.33 -16.10
N SER A 91 -26.12 6.61 -16.27
CA SER A 91 -27.11 7.70 -16.24
C SER A 91 -28.16 7.56 -17.35
N GLU A 92 -27.74 7.17 -18.55
CA GLU A 92 -28.65 6.90 -19.67
C GLU A 92 -29.54 5.68 -19.40
N LEU A 93 -29.00 4.58 -18.89
CA LEU A 93 -29.79 3.41 -18.49
C LEU A 93 -30.79 3.75 -17.36
N GLN A 94 -30.40 4.59 -16.41
CA GLN A 94 -31.30 5.06 -15.35
C GLN A 94 -32.47 5.87 -15.93
N LYS A 95 -32.20 6.72 -16.93
CA LYS A 95 -33.25 7.46 -17.64
C LYS A 95 -34.19 6.50 -18.39
N GLN A 96 -33.66 5.54 -19.13
CA GLN A 96 -34.47 4.52 -19.82
C GLN A 96 -35.35 3.73 -18.84
N LEU A 97 -34.83 3.41 -17.65
CA LEU A 97 -35.59 2.71 -16.61
C LEU A 97 -36.75 3.57 -16.06
N GLN A 98 -36.59 4.90 -15.97
CA GLN A 98 -37.68 5.81 -15.59
C GLN A 98 -38.77 5.93 -16.66
N GLU A 99 -38.41 5.76 -17.93
CA GLU A 99 -39.34 5.78 -19.06
C GLU A 99 -40.10 4.47 -19.26
N VAL A 100 -39.69 3.37 -18.61
CA VAL A 100 -40.46 2.13 -18.62
C VAL A 100 -41.84 2.44 -18.02
N PRO A 101 -42.93 2.40 -18.82
CA PRO A 101 -44.25 2.66 -18.30
C PRO A 101 -44.47 1.70 -17.15
N GLN A 102 -44.90 2.23 -16.00
CA GLN A 102 -45.35 1.43 -14.87
C GLN A 102 -46.38 0.46 -15.45
N ILE A 103 -45.97 -0.77 -15.74
CA ILE A 103 -46.89 -1.84 -16.06
C ILE A 103 -47.60 -2.04 -14.73
N THR A 104 -48.69 -1.31 -14.56
CA THR A 104 -49.60 -1.43 -13.44
C THR A 104 -49.96 -2.89 -13.42
N VAL A 105 -49.28 -3.63 -12.53
CA VAL A 105 -49.43 -5.06 -12.41
C VAL A 105 -50.92 -5.25 -12.21
N MET A 106 -51.56 -5.98 -13.13
CA MET A 106 -52.94 -6.41 -12.95
C MET A 106 -52.94 -7.31 -11.71
N ALA A 107 -53.15 -6.67 -10.56
CA ALA A 107 -52.98 -7.23 -9.24
C ALA A 107 -54.06 -8.23 -8.76
N PRO A 108 -55.19 -8.53 -9.44
CA PRO A 108 -56.14 -9.45 -8.83
C PRO A 108 -55.78 -10.94 -8.95
N LYS A 109 -54.81 -11.35 -9.79
CA LYS A 109 -54.48 -12.80 -9.96
C LYS A 109 -53.30 -13.31 -9.13
N VAL A 110 -52.39 -12.45 -8.68
CA VAL A 110 -51.20 -12.88 -7.93
C VAL A 110 -51.50 -13.13 -6.45
N THR A 111 -52.52 -12.46 -5.90
CA THR A 111 -53.03 -12.73 -4.54
C THR A 111 -53.66 -14.12 -4.41
N LEU A 112 -54.28 -14.64 -5.47
CA LEU A 112 -54.88 -15.98 -5.44
C LEU A 112 -53.78 -17.07 -5.35
N VAL A 113 -52.76 -16.96 -6.19
CA VAL A 113 -51.64 -17.95 -6.25
C VAL A 113 -50.81 -17.93 -4.96
N THR A 114 -50.65 -16.76 -4.33
CA THR A 114 -49.93 -16.65 -3.04
C THR A 114 -50.75 -17.19 -1.86
N GLN A 115 -52.08 -17.16 -1.92
CA GLN A 115 -52.94 -17.81 -0.93
C GLN A 115 -52.95 -19.33 -1.10
N GLU A 116 -53.03 -19.84 -2.34
CA GLU A 116 -52.94 -21.27 -2.64
C GLU A 116 -51.58 -21.85 -2.21
N ALA A 117 -50.48 -21.14 -2.47
CA ALA A 117 -49.16 -21.57 -2.03
C ALA A 117 -49.02 -21.63 -0.50
N LYS A 118 -49.67 -20.72 0.24
CA LYS A 118 -49.72 -20.77 1.71
C LYS A 118 -50.53 -21.97 2.21
N ALA A 119 -51.67 -22.25 1.58
CA ALA A 119 -52.52 -23.39 1.91
C ALA A 119 -51.79 -24.74 1.69
N LEU A 120 -51.13 -24.89 0.55
CA LEU A 120 -50.32 -26.07 0.24
C LEU A 120 -49.16 -26.26 1.23
N LYS A 121 -48.53 -25.17 1.68
CA LYS A 121 -47.44 -25.23 2.67
C LYS A 121 -47.93 -25.72 4.03
N THR A 122 -49.12 -25.27 4.45
CA THR A 122 -49.75 -25.73 5.70
C THR A 122 -50.22 -27.19 5.61
N GLU A 123 -50.70 -27.61 4.46
CA GLU A 123 -51.13 -29.00 4.22
C GLU A 123 -49.94 -29.96 4.18
N LEU A 124 -48.83 -29.54 3.57
CA LEU A 124 -47.57 -30.28 3.59
C LEU A 124 -47.00 -30.39 5.01
N ALA A 125 -46.98 -29.29 5.79
CA ALA A 125 -46.52 -29.32 7.17
C ALA A 125 -47.39 -30.24 8.06
N THR A 126 -48.70 -30.27 7.81
CA THR A 126 -49.63 -31.18 8.51
C THR A 126 -49.41 -32.63 8.09
N SER A 127 -49.13 -32.88 6.81
CA SER A 127 -48.81 -34.22 6.29
C SER A 127 -47.47 -34.74 6.83
N ILE A 128 -46.45 -33.89 6.94
CA ILE A 128 -45.18 -34.23 7.57
C ILE A 128 -45.37 -34.59 9.06
N LYS A 129 -46.22 -33.84 9.78
CA LYS A 129 -46.56 -34.19 11.18
C LYS A 129 -47.31 -35.52 11.30
N ARG A 130 -48.18 -35.87 10.34
CA ARG A 130 -48.90 -37.17 10.33
C ARG A 130 -48.01 -38.35 9.98
N LEU A 131 -46.92 -38.11 9.26
CA LEU A 131 -45.98 -39.15 8.88
C LEU A 131 -45.12 -39.63 10.05
N ASP A 132 -45.31 -39.10 11.26
CA ASP A 132 -44.77 -39.57 12.55
C ASP A 132 -43.50 -40.38 12.32
N LEU A 133 -42.49 -39.69 11.78
CA LEU A 133 -41.15 -40.21 11.57
C LEU A 133 -40.61 -40.48 12.97
N HIS A 134 -40.95 -41.68 13.45
CA HIS A 134 -40.41 -42.30 14.62
C HIS A 134 -38.91 -42.15 14.52
N SER A 135 -38.37 -41.51 15.57
CA SER A 135 -36.96 -41.35 15.91
C SER A 135 -36.02 -41.04 14.74
N ALA A 136 -35.26 -39.97 14.91
CA ALA A 136 -33.92 -39.93 14.36
C ALA A 136 -33.14 -41.13 14.93
N ASP A 137 -33.32 -42.30 14.33
CA ASP A 137 -32.35 -43.36 14.39
C ASP A 137 -31.09 -42.71 13.87
N THR A 138 -30.17 -42.50 14.80
CA THR A 138 -28.81 -42.08 14.53
C THR A 138 -28.32 -42.96 13.40
N ILE A 139 -28.28 -42.40 12.20
CA ILE A 139 -27.58 -43.01 11.07
C ILE A 139 -26.15 -43.05 11.58
N GLU A 140 -25.74 -44.21 12.08
CA GLU A 140 -24.37 -44.48 12.44
C GLU A 140 -23.57 -44.30 11.17
N ILE A 141 -22.90 -43.16 11.07
CA ILE A 141 -22.02 -42.86 9.95
C ILE A 141 -20.90 -43.89 10.05
N PRO A 142 -20.76 -44.80 9.07
CA PRO A 142 -19.73 -45.83 9.14
C PRO A 142 -18.33 -45.21 9.32
N ASP A 143 -17.50 -45.80 10.16
CA ASP A 143 -16.19 -45.25 10.56
C ASP A 143 -15.30 -44.88 9.37
N TYR A 144 -15.38 -45.61 8.25
CA TYR A 144 -14.61 -45.33 7.04
C TYR A 144 -14.95 -43.98 6.37
N ILE A 145 -16.15 -43.45 6.62
CA ILE A 145 -16.55 -42.12 6.14
C ILE A 145 -15.95 -41.04 7.03
N LEU A 146 -15.86 -41.26 8.34
CA LEU A 146 -15.23 -40.34 9.29
C LEU A 146 -13.71 -40.25 9.08
N ASP A 147 -13.08 -41.34 8.63
CA ASP A 147 -11.66 -41.39 8.29
C ASP A 147 -11.31 -40.84 6.90
N ASN A 148 -12.27 -40.29 6.16
CA ASN A 148 -12.00 -39.77 4.82
C ASN A 148 -11.08 -38.53 4.88
N PRO A 149 -9.86 -38.60 4.31
CA PRO A 149 -8.89 -37.51 4.36
C PRO A 149 -9.38 -36.22 3.69
N TRP A 150 -10.34 -36.29 2.77
CA TRP A 150 -10.92 -35.12 2.12
C TRP A 150 -11.79 -34.27 3.07
N LEU A 151 -12.43 -34.88 4.08
CA LEU A 151 -13.20 -34.13 5.08
C LEU A 151 -12.30 -33.22 5.92
N LYS A 152 -11.06 -33.65 6.19
CA LYS A 152 -10.05 -32.82 6.89
C LYS A 152 -9.64 -31.59 6.07
N VAL A 153 -9.69 -31.67 4.75
CA VAL A 153 -9.38 -30.54 3.85
C VAL A 153 -10.52 -29.52 3.89
N LEU A 154 -11.77 -29.97 3.94
CA LEU A 154 -12.95 -29.09 4.00
C LEU A 154 -13.13 -28.41 5.38
N GLN A 155 -12.66 -29.04 6.46
CA GLN A 155 -12.69 -28.44 7.81
C GLN A 155 -11.56 -27.44 8.06
N GLN A 156 -10.57 -27.33 7.17
CA GLN A 156 -9.59 -26.27 7.23
C GLN A 156 -10.25 -24.97 6.81
N LYS A 157 -10.83 -24.29 7.80
CA LYS A 157 -11.37 -22.93 7.71
C LYS A 157 -10.37 -22.07 6.93
N PRO A 158 -10.77 -21.39 5.85
CA PRO A 158 -9.85 -20.54 5.10
C PRO A 158 -9.21 -19.57 6.09
N ARG A 159 -7.88 -19.64 6.23
CA ARG A 159 -7.12 -18.70 7.05
C ARG A 159 -7.45 -17.32 6.53
N GLU A 160 -8.17 -16.54 7.33
CA GLU A 160 -8.46 -15.13 7.06
C GLU A 160 -7.11 -14.46 6.79
N GLY A 161 -6.87 -14.17 5.51
CA GLY A 161 -5.66 -13.53 5.05
C GLY A 161 -5.59 -12.16 5.69
N ASN A 162 -4.52 -11.95 6.45
CA ASN A 162 -4.14 -10.68 7.05
C ASN A 162 -3.85 -9.67 5.93
N LEU A 163 -4.92 -8.98 5.48
CA LEU A 163 -4.89 -7.85 4.57
C LEU A 163 -4.42 -6.61 5.34
N ASN A 164 -3.13 -6.51 5.62
CA ASN A 164 -2.48 -5.28 6.08
C ASN A 164 -1.00 -5.32 5.67
N SER A 165 -0.71 -4.99 4.41
CA SER A 165 0.59 -4.52 3.92
C SER A 165 0.42 -3.80 2.60
#